data_AF-A0A645H0Z5-F1
#
_entry.id   AF-A0A645H0Z5-F1
#
_cell.length_a   1.000
_cell.length_b   1.000
_cell.length_c   1.000
_cell.angle_alpha   90.00
_cell.angle_beta   90.00
_cell.angle_gamma   90.00
#
_symmetry.space_group_name_H-M   'P 1'
#
loop_
_entity.id
_entity.type
_entity.pdbx_description
1 polymer ?
#
loop_
_entity_poly.entity_id
_entity_poly.type
_entity_poly.pdbx_seq_one_letter_code
_entity_poly.pdbx_strand_id
1 'polypeptide(L)'
;MSFWKDKEGNVVVSKLNEAMCQSIATDGGGVYVRADNTNTAYKMISKELDKIAKTDIKTQSFSDYNEQFQSFALLALLLLVIDTFVFSRRNKILSRLRIFNLKDKLIAKDKKI
;
A
#
# COMPACT_ATOMS: atom_id res chain seq x y z
N MET A 1 40.76 43.11 23.92
CA MET A 1 39.73 42.07 23.68
C MET A 1 39.37 41.45 25.02
N SER A 2 38.14 41.59 25.50
CA SER A 2 37.67 41.00 26.76
C SER A 2 36.91 39.69 26.48
N PHE A 3 37.27 38.62 27.17
CA PHE A 3 36.56 37.34 27.11
C PHE A 3 35.29 37.36 27.98
N TRP A 4 34.36 36.47 27.68
CA TRP A 4 33.18 36.25 28.53
C TRP A 4 33.61 35.70 29.89
N LYS A 5 33.07 36.29 30.95
CA LYS A 5 33.35 35.92 32.33
C LYS A 5 32.10 35.38 33.02
N ASP A 6 32.29 34.43 33.93
CA ASP A 6 31.22 33.93 34.79
C ASP A 6 30.88 34.96 35.90
N LYS A 7 29.94 34.60 36.78
CA LYS A 7 29.52 35.44 37.91
C LYS A 7 30.64 35.69 38.93
N GLU A 8 31.70 34.89 38.89
CA GLU A 8 32.84 34.92 39.80
C GLU A 8 34.07 35.61 39.16
N GLY A 9 33.94 36.07 37.91
CA GLY A 9 34.97 36.81 37.20
C GLY A 9 35.99 35.95 36.44
N ASN A 10 35.80 34.63 36.38
CA ASN A 10 36.67 33.70 35.65
C ASN A 10 36.29 33.67 34.17
N VAL A 11 37.27 33.44 33.30
CA VAL A 11 37.04 33.34 31.85
C VAL A 11 36.38 32.01 31.51
N VAL A 12 35.23 32.08 30.84
CA VAL A 12 34.50 30.89 30.40
C VAL A 12 35.15 30.31 29.14
N VAL A 13 35.54 29.03 29.21
CA VAL A 13 36.06 28.28 28.06
C VAL A 13 35.04 27.24 27.61
N SER A 14 34.48 27.44 26.42
CA SER A 14 33.60 26.45 25.78
C SER A 14 34.43 25.38 25.05
N LYS A 15 34.05 24.12 25.20
CA LYS A 15 34.64 22.98 24.47
C LYS A 15 33.52 22.16 23.84
N LEU A 16 33.75 21.71 22.61
CA LEU A 16 32.86 20.79 21.93
C LEU A 16 32.91 19.42 22.61
N ASN A 17 31.74 18.90 23.01
CA ASN A 17 31.60 17.55 23.53
C ASN A 17 31.04 16.63 22.43
N GLU A 18 31.92 16.04 21.64
CA GLU A 18 31.53 15.18 20.52
C GLU A 18 30.81 13.90 20.98
N ALA A 19 31.20 13.35 22.13
CA ALA A 19 30.60 12.13 22.68
C ALA A 19 29.10 12.33 22.98
N MET A 20 28.74 13.48 23.56
CA MET A 20 27.35 13.83 23.83
C MET A 20 26.55 14.02 22.53
N CYS A 21 27.14 14.65 21.51
CA CYS A 21 26.46 14.83 20.23
C CYS A 21 26.23 13.50 19.49
N GLN A 22 27.19 12.56 19.60
CA GLN A 22 27.06 11.21 19.03
C GLN A 22 25.97 10.39 19.74
N SER A 23 25.87 10.48 21.07
CA SER A 23 24.82 9.76 21.81
C SER A 23 23.44 10.27 21.43
N ILE A 24 23.23 11.59 21.37
CA ILE A 24 21.95 12.19 20.94
C ILE A 24 21.57 11.77 19.53
N ALA A 25 22.53 11.75 18.59
CA ALA A 25 22.26 11.31 17.23
C ALA A 25 21.87 9.83 17.18
N THR A 26 22.54 8.98 17.97
CA THR A 26 22.24 7.54 18.05
C THR A 26 20.85 7.30 18.65
N ASP A 27 20.52 7.98 19.75
CA ASP A 27 19.22 7.88 20.41
C ASP A 27 18.08 8.42 19.53
N GLY A 28 18.37 9.45 18.73
CA GLY A 28 17.44 10.03 17.75
C GLY A 28 17.35 9.26 16.42
N GLY A 29 18.07 8.15 16.27
CA GLY A 29 18.11 7.37 15.02
C GLY A 29 18.70 8.12 13.82
N GLY A 30 19.45 9.19 14.08
CA GLY A 30 20.10 10.05 13.09
C GLY A 30 21.61 9.85 13.01
N VAL A 31 22.29 10.73 12.28
CA VAL A 31 23.75 10.66 12.08
C VAL A 31 24.40 11.95 12.58
N TYR A 32 25.42 11.81 13.42
CA TYR A 32 26.26 12.94 13.84
C TYR A 32 27.32 13.22 12.76
N VAL A 33 27.45 14.48 12.35
CA VAL A 33 28.53 14.92 11.46
C VAL A 33 29.21 16.16 12.01
N ARG A 34 30.53 16.09 12.16
CA ARG A 34 31.36 17.22 12.56
C ARG A 34 31.39 18.25 11.43
N ALA A 35 31.25 19.53 11.79
CA ALA A 35 31.18 20.64 10.85
C ALA A 35 32.56 21.20 10.44
N ASP A 36 33.64 20.50 10.74
CA ASP A 36 35.01 20.86 10.33
C ASP A 36 35.19 20.76 8.81
N ASN A 37 34.49 19.83 8.18
CA ASN A 37 34.42 19.70 6.73
C ASN A 37 32.96 19.82 6.27
N THR A 38 32.55 21.06 6.02
CA THR A 38 31.20 21.44 5.58
C THR A 38 30.74 20.66 4.34
N ASN A 39 31.68 20.25 3.47
CA ASN A 39 31.39 19.49 2.25
C ASN A 39 31.00 18.02 2.56
N THR A 40 31.66 17.37 3.52
CA THR A 40 31.32 16.00 3.93
C THR A 40 30.04 15.97 4.76
N ALA A 41 29.81 16.97 5.60
CA ALA A 41 28.56 17.14 6.33
C ALA A 41 27.37 17.26 5.39
N TYR A 42 27.48 18.12 4.37
CA TYR A 42 26.42 18.30 3.38
C TYR A 42 26.12 17.01 2.59
N LYS A 43 27.16 16.28 2.15
CA LYS A 43 27.00 15.02 1.41
C LYS A 43 26.31 13.93 2.25
N MET A 44 26.65 13.80 3.53
CA MET A 44 26.02 12.81 4.41
C MET A 44 24.56 13.15 4.70
N ILE A 45 24.25 14.42 4.96
CA ILE A 45 22.88 14.88 5.18
C ILE A 45 22.03 14.68 3.91
N SER A 46 22.54 15.06 2.74
CA SER A 46 21.84 14.86 1.46
C SER A 46 21.58 13.38 1.18
N LYS A 47 22.53 12.50 1.50
CA LYS A 47 22.37 11.05 1.30
C LYS A 47 21.31 10.45 2.22
N GLU A 48 21.25 10.87 3.49
CA GLU A 48 20.23 10.38 4.41
C GLU A 48 18.85 10.95 4.04
N LEU A 49 18.77 12.20 3.58
CA LEU A 49 17.53 12.80 3.08
C LEU A 49 17.00 12.08 1.83
N ASP A 50 17.87 11.73 0.87
CA ASP A 50 17.50 10.95 -0.31
C ASP A 50 16.96 9.57 0.06
N LYS A 51 17.51 8.95 1.12
CA LYS A 51 17.07 7.64 1.61
C LYS A 51 15.67 7.72 2.24
N ILE A 52 15.39 8.77 2.99
CA ILE A 52 14.05 9.02 3.55
C ILE A 52 13.05 9.29 2.41
N ALA A 53 13.38 10.20 1.49
CA ALA A 53 12.52 10.55 0.36
C ALA A 53 12.20 9.35 -0.55
N LYS A 54 13.18 8.45 -0.77
CA LYS A 54 12.96 7.20 -1.52
C LYS A 54 12.14 6.17 -0.74
N THR A 55 12.23 6.14 0.59
CA THR A 55 11.47 5.21 1.43
C THR A 55 9.99 5.58 1.46
N ASP A 56 9.65 6.87 1.47
CA ASP A 56 8.25 7.33 1.35
C ASP A 56 7.62 6.97 0.00
N ILE A 57 8.38 7.12 -1.09
CA ILE A 57 7.93 6.71 -2.44
C ILE A 57 7.76 5.19 -2.52
N LYS A 58 8.70 4.41 -1.95
CA LYS A 58 8.56 2.94 -1.91
C LYS A 58 7.35 2.50 -1.10
N THR A 59 7.10 3.12 0.05
CA THR A 59 5.99 2.75 0.93
C THR A 59 4.63 3.09 0.30
N GLN A 60 4.53 4.18 -0.47
CA GLN A 60 3.36 4.47 -1.30
C GLN A 60 3.19 3.43 -2.42
N SER A 61 4.26 2.99 -3.07
CA SER A 61 4.18 1.98 -4.16
C SER A 61 3.98 0.53 -3.69
N PHE A 62 4.33 0.21 -2.43
CA PHE A 62 4.01 -1.08 -1.80
C PHE A 62 2.67 -1.06 -1.07
N SER A 63 1.97 0.08 -1.10
CA SER A 63 0.52 0.10 -0.96
C SER A 63 -0.14 -0.38 -2.25
N ASP A 64 0.31 -1.52 -2.77
CA ASP A 64 -0.48 -2.60 -3.36
C ASP A 64 -1.54 -3.09 -2.33
N TYR A 65 -2.21 -2.14 -1.69
CA TYR A 65 -3.26 -2.35 -0.74
C TYR A 65 -4.48 -2.71 -1.57
N ASN A 66 -4.54 -4.00 -1.83
CA ASN A 66 -5.75 -4.75 -2.07
C ASN A 66 -6.34 -4.55 -3.48
N GLU A 67 -5.86 -5.37 -4.41
CA GLU A 67 -6.52 -5.73 -5.67
C GLU A 67 -7.89 -6.41 -5.48
N GLN A 68 -8.71 -5.97 -4.51
CA GLN A 68 -10.12 -6.41 -4.41
C GLN A 68 -10.88 -6.06 -5.70
N PHE A 69 -10.46 -5.00 -6.41
CA PHE A 69 -11.01 -4.67 -7.73
C PHE A 69 -10.80 -5.77 -8.77
N GLN A 70 -9.74 -6.58 -8.71
CA GLN A 70 -9.54 -7.67 -9.67
C GLN A 70 -10.59 -8.77 -9.51
N SER A 71 -11.00 -9.07 -8.27
CA SER A 71 -12.06 -10.06 -8.01
C SER A 71 -13.42 -9.58 -8.54
N PHE A 72 -13.74 -8.29 -8.37
CA PHE A 72 -14.94 -7.69 -8.96
C PHE A 72 -14.88 -7.63 -10.49
N ALA A 73 -13.72 -7.31 -11.07
CA ALA A 73 -13.51 -7.30 -12.51
C ALA A 73 -13.65 -8.71 -13.11
N LEU A 74 -13.10 -9.73 -12.46
CA LEU A 74 -13.23 -11.13 -12.87
C LEU A 74 -14.69 -11.60 -12.77
N LEU A 75 -15.40 -11.24 -11.69
CA LEU A 75 -16.82 -11.54 -11.53
C LEU A 75 -17.67 -10.89 -12.63
N ALA A 76 -17.41 -9.61 -12.93
CA ALA A 76 -18.09 -8.88 -14.00
C ALA A 76 -17.81 -9.49 -15.38
N LEU A 77 -16.57 -9.88 -15.65
CA LEU A 77 -16.17 -10.56 -16.89
C LEU A 77 -16.91 -11.90 -17.05
N LEU A 78 -17.00 -12.70 -15.98
CA LEU A 78 -17.69 -13.99 -15.98
C LEU A 78 -19.19 -13.81 -16.25
N LEU A 79 -19.82 -12.82 -15.61
CA LEU A 79 -21.21 -12.42 -15.87
C LEU A 79 -21.44 -12.04 -17.33
N LEU A 80 -20.53 -11.27 -17.94
CA LEU A 80 -20.62 -10.87 -19.35
C LEU A 80 -20.52 -12.08 -20.29
N VAL A 81 -19.62 -13.03 -20.01
CA VAL A 81 -19.50 -14.28 -20.79
C VAL A 81 -20.79 -15.11 -20.69
N ILE A 82 -21.36 -15.23 -19.49
CA ILE A 82 -22.65 -15.91 -19.28
C ILE A 82 -23.76 -15.20 -20.06
N ASP A 83 -23.86 -13.87 -19.97
CA ASP A 83 -24.91 -13.11 -20.66
C ASP A 83 -24.78 -13.24 -22.19
N THR A 84 -23.55 -13.17 -22.72
CA THR A 84 -23.28 -13.41 -24.15
C THR A 84 -23.72 -14.81 -24.57
N PHE A 85 -23.51 -15.82 -23.73
CA PHE A 85 -23.95 -17.18 -23.99
C PHE A 85 -25.47 -17.35 -23.86
N VAL A 86 -26.10 -16.70 -22.89
CA VAL A 86 -27.57 -16.68 -22.71
C VAL A 86 -28.24 -15.97 -23.89
N PHE A 87 -27.69 -14.84 -24.35
CA PHE A 87 -28.13 -14.12 -25.55
C PHE A 87 -27.97 -14.99 -26.81
N SER A 88 -26.84 -15.68 -26.97
CA SER A 88 -26.63 -16.66 -28.04
C SER A 88 -27.60 -17.84 -27.95
N ARG A 89 -28.00 -18.25 -26.74
CA ARG A 89 -28.92 -19.36 -26.47
C ARG A 89 -30.38 -18.98 -26.30
N ARG A 90 -30.78 -17.74 -26.59
CA ARG A 90 -32.19 -17.35 -26.71
C ARG A 90 -32.96 -18.15 -27.77
N ASN A 91 -32.35 -19.14 -28.43
CA ASN A 91 -33.05 -20.06 -29.32
C ASN A 91 -32.57 -21.54 -29.30
N LYS A 92 -32.52 -22.26 -28.16
CA LYS A 92 -32.62 -23.75 -28.16
C LYS A 92 -32.83 -24.45 -26.80
N ILE A 93 -32.32 -23.93 -25.67
CA ILE A 93 -32.45 -24.65 -24.37
C ILE A 93 -33.91 -24.72 -23.91
N LEU A 94 -34.62 -23.58 -23.92
CA LEU A 94 -36.03 -23.51 -23.53
C LEU A 94 -36.96 -24.31 -24.47
N SER A 95 -36.56 -24.54 -25.72
CA SER A 95 -37.31 -25.39 -26.66
C SER A 95 -37.16 -26.90 -26.40
N ARG A 96 -36.14 -27.34 -25.65
CA ARG A 96 -35.95 -28.75 -25.29
C ARG A 96 -36.63 -29.14 -23.99
N LEU A 97 -37.01 -28.16 -23.16
CA LEU A 97 -37.76 -28.41 -21.95
C LEU A 97 -39.26 -28.49 -22.30
N ARG A 98 -39.77 -29.72 -22.47
CA ARG A 98 -41.20 -30.01 -22.58
C ARG A 98 -41.87 -29.89 -21.21
N ILE A 99 -42.08 -28.65 -20.75
CA ILE A 99 -42.59 -28.32 -19.41
C ILE A 99 -44.09 -28.69 -19.24
N PHE A 100 -44.82 -28.96 -20.32
CA PHE A 100 -46.27 -29.18 -20.29
C PHE A 100 -46.75 -30.63 -20.47
N ASN A 101 -45.89 -31.65 -20.34
CA ASN A 101 -46.28 -33.06 -20.45
C ASN A 101 -47.08 -33.61 -19.23
N LEU A 102 -47.41 -32.77 -18.24
CA LEU A 102 -48.21 -33.17 -17.07
C LEU A 102 -49.67 -33.43 -17.43
N LYS A 103 -50.21 -32.74 -18.44
CA LYS A 103 -51.61 -32.90 -18.85
C LYS A 103 -51.87 -34.31 -19.43
N ASP A 104 -50.94 -34.81 -20.25
CA ASP A 104 -51.07 -36.13 -20.89
C ASP A 104 -50.93 -37.28 -19.88
N LYS A 105 -50.07 -37.13 -18.86
CA LYS A 105 -49.92 -38.13 -17.78
C LYS A 105 -51.12 -38.15 -16.83
N LEU A 106 -51.80 -37.03 -16.61
CA LEU A 106 -53.01 -36.97 -15.79
C LEU A 106 -54.21 -37.60 -16.53
N ILE A 107 -54.36 -37.32 -17.83
CA ILE A 107 -55.43 -37.90 -18.67
C ILE A 107 -55.25 -39.42 -18.82
N ALA A 108 -54.02 -39.91 -18.98
CA ALA A 108 -53.73 -41.34 -19.07
C ALA A 108 -53.94 -42.10 -17.74
N LYS A 109 -53.87 -41.40 -16.60
CA LYS A 109 -54.10 -41.97 -15.27
C LYS A 109 -55.59 -42.07 -14.94
N ASP A 110 -56.38 -41.10 -15.38
CA ASP A 110 -57.84 -41.05 -15.16
C ASP A 110 -58.60 -42.09 -16.00
N LYS A 111 -58.07 -42.47 -17.17
CA LYS A 111 -58.67 -43.49 -18.06
C LYS A 111 -58.39 -44.95 -17.63
N LYS A 112 -57.63 -45.17 -16.55
CA LYS A 112 -57.21 -46.50 -16.07
C LYS A 112 -57.85 -46.90 -14.74
N ILE A 113 -58.91 -46.21 -14.32
CA ILE A 113 -59.76 -46.55 -13.17
C ILE A 113 -61.15 -46.88 -13.69
#